data_AF-A0A2T1CQA1-F1
#
_entry.id   AF-A0A2T1CQA1-F1
#
_cell.length_a   1.000
_cell.length_b   1.000
_cell.length_c   1.000
_cell.angle_alpha   90.00
_cell.angle_beta   90.00
_cell.angle_gamma   90.00
#
_symmetry.space_group_name_H-M   'P 1'
#
loop_
_entity.id
_entity.type
_entity.pdbx_description
1 polymer ?
#
loop_
_entity_poly.entity_id
_entity_poly.type
_entity_poly.pdbx_seq_one_letter_code
_entity_poly.pdbx_strand_id
1 'polypeptide(L)'
;MRLGNFYQAKQTTNLRDYGIEAIAADKELATHIQEILVWLQFLDPPADGKFGPISTDALIDFQDIISKIRPEVAQEKGFLGIATAKALLEIKPTNVPRPNVNYSRNDLAARLIKYMAEMNYQISVGDRKYNIVYVEGMDTDGSLNNDAPNEFNDLRLVIEIPDSNLIPIIKGNWEATTEPGTAYTINPMGRGIEFGAARIAFGQYKAWRVGTHFGGGAEPHEALVQDTPISVYRDKNKDMIRKGDFLDTGNFDINQHWGYDYPRTDISFAGAGCLVGRFREEHKDFMALIKQDKRYQRNKSYLFLTTIIPGDNFVAKFPAS
;
A
#
# COMPACT_ATOMS: atom_id res chain seq x y z
N MET A 1 19.32 -18.46 -12.17
CA MET A 1 20.43 -18.62 -11.21
C MET A 1 20.19 -17.71 -10.00
N ARG A 2 20.51 -18.15 -8.79
CA ARG A 2 20.43 -17.28 -7.60
C ARG A 2 21.47 -16.15 -7.66
N LEU A 3 21.14 -14.98 -7.09
CA LEU A 3 22.06 -13.83 -7.01
C LEU A 3 23.43 -14.17 -6.39
N GLY A 4 23.44 -15.01 -5.34
CA GLY A 4 24.70 -15.47 -4.74
C GLY A 4 25.60 -16.23 -5.73
N ASN A 5 25.00 -17.04 -6.61
CA ASN A 5 25.74 -17.77 -7.64
C ASN A 5 26.28 -16.82 -8.70
N PHE A 6 25.49 -15.81 -9.10
CA PHE A 6 25.95 -14.75 -10.00
C PHE A 6 27.17 -14.02 -9.41
N TYR A 7 27.09 -13.62 -8.15
CA TYR A 7 28.17 -12.94 -7.45
C TYR A 7 29.45 -13.79 -7.37
N GLN A 8 29.34 -15.07 -6.99
CA GLN A 8 30.49 -15.99 -6.94
C GLN A 8 31.11 -16.22 -8.33
N ALA A 9 30.28 -16.36 -9.37
CA ALA A 9 30.77 -16.49 -10.74
C ALA A 9 31.50 -15.22 -11.21
N LYS A 10 31.00 -14.02 -10.89
CA LYS A 10 31.69 -12.74 -11.18
C LYS A 10 33.03 -12.59 -10.48
N GLN A 11 33.22 -13.20 -9.31
CA GLN A 11 34.50 -13.17 -8.59
C GLN A 11 35.55 -14.10 -9.19
N THR A 12 35.12 -15.23 -9.77
CA THR A 12 36.01 -16.34 -10.16
C THR A 12 36.18 -16.50 -11.67
N THR A 13 35.37 -15.80 -12.48
CA THR A 13 35.34 -15.91 -13.94
C THR A 13 35.18 -14.55 -14.62
N ASN A 14 35.41 -14.48 -15.93
CA ASN A 14 35.11 -13.31 -16.77
C ASN A 14 33.61 -13.21 -17.14
N LEU A 15 32.70 -13.56 -16.23
CA LEU A 15 31.26 -13.44 -16.47
C LEU A 15 30.91 -11.98 -16.78
N ARG A 16 30.15 -11.75 -17.86
CA ARG A 16 29.71 -10.42 -18.26
C ARG A 16 28.69 -9.86 -17.27
N ASP A 17 28.64 -8.53 -17.15
CA ASP A 17 27.59 -7.87 -16.40
C ASP A 17 26.22 -8.12 -17.05
N TYR A 18 25.18 -8.17 -16.23
CA TYR A 18 23.82 -8.42 -16.72
C TYR A 18 23.09 -7.10 -16.87
N GLY A 19 22.82 -6.69 -18.11
CA GLY A 19 21.83 -5.66 -18.40
C GLY A 19 20.42 -6.09 -17.96
N ILE A 20 19.47 -5.17 -17.99
CA ILE A 20 18.07 -5.42 -17.56
C ILE A 20 17.46 -6.61 -18.31
N GLU A 21 17.70 -6.74 -19.62
CA GLU A 21 17.17 -7.84 -20.43
C GLU A 21 17.73 -9.19 -19.99
N ALA A 22 19.00 -9.24 -19.57
CA ALA A 22 19.64 -10.46 -19.08
C ALA A 22 19.09 -10.85 -17.69
N ILE A 23 18.84 -9.87 -16.82
CA ILE A 23 18.14 -10.11 -15.54
C ILE A 23 16.73 -10.65 -15.82
N ALA A 24 15.97 -10.01 -16.70
CA ALA A 24 14.61 -10.39 -17.04
C ALA A 24 14.49 -11.78 -17.68
N ALA A 25 15.52 -12.21 -18.43
CA ALA A 25 15.58 -13.53 -19.04
C ALA A 25 15.84 -14.65 -18.02
N ASP A 26 16.44 -14.35 -16.86
CA ASP A 26 16.66 -15.29 -15.77
C ASP A 26 15.61 -15.08 -14.67
N LYS A 27 14.48 -15.79 -14.79
CA LYS A 27 13.36 -15.67 -13.85
C LYS A 27 13.77 -15.87 -12.38
N GLU A 28 14.67 -16.82 -12.10
CA GLU A 28 15.11 -17.08 -10.73
C GLU A 28 15.95 -15.92 -10.19
N LEU A 29 16.87 -15.37 -11.00
CA LEU A 29 17.65 -14.19 -10.63
C LEU A 29 16.76 -12.97 -10.43
N ALA A 30 15.83 -12.74 -11.36
CA ALA A 30 14.86 -11.65 -11.30
C ALA A 30 14.02 -11.71 -10.02
N THR A 31 13.45 -12.88 -9.69
CA THR A 31 12.69 -13.08 -8.46
C THR A 31 13.54 -12.79 -7.22
N HIS A 32 14.76 -13.33 -7.14
CA HIS A 32 15.64 -13.09 -6.00
C HIS A 32 16.02 -11.61 -5.83
N ILE A 33 16.28 -10.88 -6.91
CA ILE A 33 16.56 -9.44 -6.84
C ILE A 33 15.31 -8.69 -6.37
N GLN A 34 14.13 -9.00 -6.92
CA GLN A 34 12.88 -8.39 -6.48
C GLN A 34 12.59 -8.67 -4.99
N GLU A 35 12.81 -9.88 -4.50
CA GLU A 35 12.64 -10.24 -3.08
C GLU A 35 13.52 -9.37 -2.17
N ILE A 36 14.79 -9.17 -2.57
CA ILE A 36 15.71 -8.29 -1.85
C ILE A 36 15.23 -6.85 -1.91
N LEU A 37 14.85 -6.34 -3.09
CA LEU A 37 14.36 -4.96 -3.22
C LEU A 37 13.06 -4.73 -2.44
N VAL A 38 12.19 -5.73 -2.33
CA VAL A 38 10.98 -5.71 -1.50
C VAL A 38 11.34 -5.64 -0.03
N TRP A 39 12.25 -6.51 0.42
CA TRP A 39 12.74 -6.52 1.80
C TRP A 39 13.42 -5.21 2.21
N LEU A 40 14.12 -4.57 1.27
CA LEU A 40 14.77 -3.27 1.44
C LEU A 40 13.83 -2.08 1.18
N GLN A 41 12.54 -2.30 0.89
CA GLN A 41 11.51 -1.29 0.64
C GLN A 41 11.74 -0.40 -0.61
N PHE A 42 12.51 -0.86 -1.59
CA PHE A 42 12.66 -0.20 -2.90
C PHE A 42 11.59 -0.64 -3.90
N LEU A 43 11.00 -1.81 -3.69
CA LEU A 43 9.99 -2.38 -4.56
C LEU A 43 8.77 -2.81 -3.74
N ASP A 44 7.59 -2.59 -4.28
CA ASP A 44 6.37 -3.10 -3.66
C ASP A 44 6.28 -4.63 -3.84
N PRO A 45 5.84 -5.40 -2.83
CA PRO A 45 5.59 -6.83 -2.99
C PRO A 45 4.46 -7.11 -3.99
N PRO A 46 4.28 -8.36 -4.48
CA PRO A 46 5.19 -9.50 -4.34
C PRO A 46 6.28 -9.51 -5.42
N ALA A 47 7.34 -10.29 -5.19
CA ALA A 47 8.27 -10.66 -6.26
C ALA A 47 7.61 -11.71 -7.19
N ASP A 48 7.61 -11.46 -8.49
CA ASP A 48 6.92 -12.29 -9.50
C ASP A 48 7.85 -12.85 -10.60
N GLY A 49 9.13 -12.46 -10.56
CA GLY A 49 10.15 -12.78 -11.55
C GLY A 49 10.02 -12.01 -12.87
N LYS A 50 9.05 -11.08 -12.99
CA LYS A 50 8.88 -10.24 -14.18
C LYS A 50 9.65 -8.94 -14.00
N PHE A 51 10.90 -8.94 -14.46
CA PHE A 51 11.79 -7.78 -14.31
C PHE A 51 11.52 -6.68 -15.36
N GLY A 52 10.38 -6.01 -15.22
CA GLY A 52 9.94 -4.93 -16.12
C GLY A 52 10.38 -3.53 -15.69
N PRO A 53 9.75 -2.47 -16.22
CA PRO A 53 10.09 -1.08 -15.90
C PRO A 53 10.00 -0.72 -14.42
N ILE A 54 9.05 -1.30 -13.66
CA ILE A 54 8.92 -1.02 -12.21
C ILE A 54 10.09 -1.63 -11.43
N SER A 55 10.47 -2.88 -11.70
CA SER A 55 11.65 -3.50 -11.06
C SER A 55 12.95 -2.83 -11.51
N THR A 56 13.00 -2.34 -12.75
CA THR A 56 14.12 -1.56 -13.29
C THR A 56 14.31 -0.25 -12.52
N ASP A 57 13.23 0.53 -12.36
CA ASP A 57 13.25 1.75 -11.54
C ASP A 57 13.67 1.44 -10.10
N ALA A 58 13.13 0.37 -9.50
CA ALA A 58 13.47 0.00 -8.13
C ALA A 58 14.95 -0.38 -7.98
N LEU A 59 15.53 -1.07 -8.96
CA LEU A 59 16.96 -1.38 -8.99
C LEU A 59 17.80 -0.10 -9.13
N ILE A 60 17.38 0.81 -10.00
CA ILE A 60 18.05 2.10 -10.20
C ILE A 60 17.97 2.96 -8.92
N ASP A 61 16.79 3.05 -8.30
CA ASP A 61 16.56 3.76 -7.04
C ASP A 61 17.45 3.15 -5.93
N PHE A 62 17.55 1.81 -5.86
CA PHE A 62 18.48 1.11 -4.97
C PHE A 62 19.93 1.52 -5.23
N GLN A 63 20.38 1.49 -6.49
CA GLN A 63 21.75 1.86 -6.85
C GLN A 63 22.06 3.31 -6.50
N ASP A 64 21.16 4.24 -6.82
CA ASP A 64 21.30 5.66 -6.51
C ASP A 64 21.40 5.91 -5.00
N ILE A 65 20.54 5.26 -4.19
CA ILE A 65 20.56 5.42 -2.73
C ILE A 65 21.78 4.74 -2.10
N ILE A 66 22.11 3.52 -2.49
CA ILE A 66 23.24 2.77 -1.91
C ILE A 66 24.58 3.34 -2.34
N SER A 67 24.67 4.01 -3.49
CA SER A 67 25.89 4.70 -3.92
C SER A 67 26.39 5.73 -2.90
N LYS A 68 25.51 6.28 -2.06
CA LYS A 68 25.87 7.23 -0.99
C LYS A 68 26.75 6.62 0.09
N ILE A 69 26.68 5.30 0.28
CA ILE A 69 27.48 4.56 1.28
C ILE A 69 28.42 3.52 0.66
N ARG A 70 28.22 3.19 -0.63
CA ARG A 70 29.06 2.30 -1.45
C ARG A 70 29.28 2.94 -2.84
N PRO A 71 30.21 3.91 -2.96
CA PRO A 71 30.40 4.69 -4.17
C PRO A 71 30.63 3.88 -5.45
N GLU A 72 31.17 2.66 -5.33
CA GLU A 72 31.38 1.73 -6.44
C GLU A 72 30.08 1.35 -7.16
N VAL A 73 28.93 1.37 -6.46
CA VAL A 73 27.61 1.04 -7.04
C VAL A 73 27.16 2.10 -8.05
N ALA A 74 27.63 3.35 -7.94
CA ALA A 74 27.28 4.42 -8.88
C ALA A 74 27.69 4.10 -10.34
N GLN A 75 28.72 3.26 -10.53
CA GLN A 75 29.21 2.88 -11.85
C GLN A 75 28.36 1.79 -12.52
N GLU A 76 27.44 1.18 -11.77
CA GLU A 76 26.61 0.07 -12.24
C GLU A 76 25.15 0.46 -12.49
N LYS A 77 24.86 1.76 -12.60
CA LYS A 77 23.49 2.26 -12.76
C LYS A 77 22.77 1.62 -13.96
N GLY A 78 21.66 0.94 -13.68
CA GLY A 78 20.82 0.30 -14.69
C GLY A 78 21.29 -1.08 -15.16
N PHE A 79 22.27 -1.70 -14.50
CA PHE A 79 22.66 -3.09 -14.75
C PHE A 79 23.16 -3.78 -13.48
N LEU A 80 23.25 -5.11 -13.50
CA LEU A 80 23.78 -5.91 -12.41
C LEU A 80 25.24 -6.27 -12.70
N GLY A 81 26.16 -5.56 -12.05
CA GLY A 81 27.57 -5.93 -11.96
C GLY A 81 27.94 -6.49 -10.58
N ILE A 82 29.23 -6.57 -10.30
CA ILE A 82 29.75 -7.18 -9.08
C ILE A 82 29.46 -6.33 -7.84
N ALA A 83 29.51 -4.99 -7.95
CA ALA A 83 29.29 -4.08 -6.85
C ALA A 83 27.82 -4.08 -6.39
N THR A 84 26.89 -4.01 -7.35
CA THR A 84 25.45 -4.08 -7.12
C THR A 84 25.06 -5.44 -6.56
N ALA A 85 25.59 -6.54 -7.13
CA ALA A 85 25.33 -7.88 -6.62
C ALA A 85 25.80 -8.04 -5.17
N LYS A 86 27.00 -7.57 -4.85
CA LYS A 86 27.52 -7.55 -3.48
C LYS A 86 26.63 -6.73 -2.54
N ALA A 87 26.24 -5.53 -2.97
CA ALA A 87 25.41 -4.63 -2.18
C ALA A 87 24.03 -5.26 -1.89
N LEU A 88 23.37 -5.85 -2.88
CA LEU A 88 22.09 -6.54 -2.71
C LEU A 88 22.18 -7.71 -1.71
N LEU A 89 23.32 -8.41 -1.64
CA LEU A 89 23.52 -9.51 -0.70
C LEU A 89 23.84 -9.06 0.73
N GLU A 90 24.50 -7.91 0.91
CA GLU A 90 25.07 -7.49 2.19
C GLU A 90 24.28 -6.38 2.90
N ILE A 91 23.54 -5.55 2.17
CA ILE A 91 22.77 -4.45 2.76
C ILE A 91 21.58 -5.00 3.54
N LYS A 92 21.39 -4.47 4.74
CA LYS A 92 20.22 -4.74 5.60
C LYS A 92 19.29 -3.53 5.60
N PRO A 93 17.98 -3.67 5.90
CA PRO A 93 17.05 -2.54 6.01
C PRO A 93 17.52 -1.44 6.97
N THR A 94 18.21 -1.81 8.06
CA THR A 94 18.82 -0.87 9.02
C THR A 94 19.96 -0.05 8.44
N ASN A 95 20.54 -0.49 7.33
CA ASN A 95 21.71 0.11 6.68
C ASN A 95 21.35 0.81 5.37
N VAL A 96 20.12 0.64 4.87
CA VAL A 96 19.61 1.43 3.75
C VAL A 96 19.52 2.88 4.22
N PRO A 97 20.17 3.83 3.55
CA PRO A 97 19.92 5.25 3.79
C PRO A 97 18.43 5.51 3.57
N ARG A 98 17.68 5.69 4.66
CA ARG A 98 16.24 5.94 4.58
C ARG A 98 16.00 7.21 3.75
N PRO A 99 14.93 7.26 2.93
CA PRO A 99 14.51 8.52 2.34
C PRO A 99 14.39 9.57 3.44
N ASN A 100 15.06 10.70 3.27
CA ASN A 100 15.04 11.77 4.26
C ASN A 100 13.70 12.52 4.17
N VAL A 101 12.62 11.89 4.64
CA VAL A 101 11.32 12.52 4.70
C VAL A 101 11.41 13.69 5.68
N ASN A 102 11.02 14.87 5.19
CA ASN A 102 11.04 16.09 5.96
C ASN A 102 9.74 16.21 6.78
N TYR A 103 9.82 15.81 8.05
CA TYR A 103 8.71 15.87 9.00
C TYR A 103 8.51 17.25 9.66
N SER A 104 9.24 18.29 9.23
CA SER A 104 9.29 19.59 9.93
C SER A 104 7.94 20.28 10.10
N ARG A 105 6.96 20.02 9.22
CA ARG A 105 5.62 20.62 9.33
C ARG A 105 4.81 20.08 10.50
N ASN A 106 5.10 18.87 10.96
CA ASN A 106 4.36 18.14 12.00
C ASN A 106 2.82 18.12 11.82
N ASP A 107 2.33 18.34 10.60
CA ASP A 107 0.91 18.29 10.25
C ASP A 107 0.43 16.84 10.11
N LEU A 108 -0.86 16.64 9.81
CA LEU A 108 -1.47 15.31 9.71
C LEU A 108 -0.70 14.38 8.75
N ALA A 109 -0.30 14.88 7.57
CA ALA A 109 0.48 14.08 6.61
C ALA A 109 1.84 13.68 7.19
N ALA A 110 2.58 14.62 7.76
CA ALA A 110 3.88 14.32 8.36
C ALA A 110 3.76 13.28 9.50
N ARG A 111 2.76 13.42 10.37
CA ARG A 111 2.51 12.48 11.47
C ARG A 111 2.10 11.10 10.97
N LEU A 112 1.23 11.00 9.97
CA LEU A 112 0.83 9.72 9.38
C LEU A 112 1.99 8.98 8.72
N ILE A 113 2.81 9.68 7.93
CA ILE A 113 4.00 9.06 7.32
C ILE A 113 4.99 8.62 8.41
N LYS A 114 5.13 9.39 9.50
CA LYS A 114 5.98 8.99 10.64
C LYS A 114 5.44 7.74 11.34
N TYR A 115 4.12 7.63 11.52
CA TYR A 115 3.48 6.41 12.03
C TYR A 115 3.75 5.21 11.12
N MET A 116 3.55 5.37 9.80
CA MET A 116 3.85 4.32 8.84
C MET A 116 5.31 3.85 8.92
N ALA A 117 6.25 4.78 9.08
CA ALA A 117 7.67 4.47 9.23
C ALA A 117 7.97 3.70 10.51
N GLU A 118 7.33 4.05 11.63
CA GLU A 118 7.49 3.33 12.91
C GLU A 118 6.93 1.91 12.81
N MET A 119 5.81 1.73 12.10
CA MET A 119 5.17 0.43 11.89
C MET A 119 5.83 -0.42 10.79
N ASN A 120 6.96 0.03 10.24
CA ASN A 120 7.69 -0.61 9.13
C ASN A 120 6.84 -0.85 7.87
N TYR A 121 5.83 -0.02 7.64
CA TYR A 121 5.09 -0.02 6.38
C TYR A 121 5.94 0.55 5.26
N GLN A 122 5.66 0.12 4.04
CA GLN A 122 6.30 0.69 2.86
C GLN A 122 5.77 2.11 2.61
N ILE A 123 6.70 3.05 2.40
CA ILE A 123 6.41 4.45 2.12
C ILE A 123 6.93 4.78 0.73
N SER A 124 6.02 5.20 -0.13
CA SER A 124 6.35 5.65 -1.48
C SER A 124 6.82 7.11 -1.42
N VAL A 125 8.03 7.36 -1.91
CA VAL A 125 8.63 8.70 -2.05
C VAL A 125 8.88 8.99 -3.52
N GLY A 126 8.53 10.20 -3.94
CA GLY A 126 8.79 10.76 -5.25
C GLY A 126 7.52 11.27 -5.94
N ASP A 127 7.71 12.10 -6.96
CA ASP A 127 6.61 12.78 -7.63
C ASP A 127 5.63 11.79 -8.27
N ARG A 128 4.34 11.92 -7.94
CA ARG A 128 3.23 11.04 -8.35
C ARG A 128 3.48 9.56 -8.03
N LYS A 129 4.09 9.28 -6.88
CA LYS A 129 4.08 7.97 -6.22
C LYS A 129 3.24 8.10 -4.94
N TYR A 130 2.00 7.66 -4.99
CA TYR A 130 1.03 7.95 -3.94
C TYR A 130 1.00 6.88 -2.83
N ASN A 131 0.68 7.32 -1.61
CA ASN A 131 0.38 6.48 -0.46
C ASN A 131 -1.11 6.60 -0.15
N ILE A 132 -1.87 5.50 -0.21
CA ILE A 132 -3.29 5.48 0.17
C ILE A 132 -3.38 5.05 1.63
N VAL A 133 -4.04 5.87 2.45
CA VAL A 133 -4.17 5.64 3.89
C VAL A 133 -5.62 5.80 4.30
N TYR A 134 -6.15 4.83 5.05
CA TYR A 134 -7.40 4.93 5.77
C TYR A 134 -7.12 4.98 7.27
N VAL A 135 -7.79 5.89 7.98
CA VAL A 135 -7.70 6.03 9.44
C VAL A 135 -9.09 5.84 10.02
N GLU A 136 -9.27 4.76 10.77
CA GLU A 136 -10.55 4.45 11.44
C GLU A 136 -10.79 5.41 12.62
N GLY A 137 -12.03 5.90 12.77
CA GLY A 137 -12.44 6.79 13.85
C GLY A 137 -11.86 8.21 13.78
N MET A 138 -11.66 8.75 12.57
CA MET A 138 -11.05 10.07 12.35
C MET A 138 -11.84 10.92 11.34
N ASP A 139 -12.08 12.19 11.68
CA ASP A 139 -12.72 13.17 10.81
C ASP A 139 -11.74 13.79 9.79
N THR A 140 -12.26 14.45 8.75
CA THR A 140 -11.45 15.06 7.69
C THR A 140 -10.53 16.20 8.14
N ASP A 141 -10.76 16.75 9.33
CA ASP A 141 -9.88 17.74 9.96
C ASP A 141 -8.73 17.09 10.76
N GLY A 142 -8.71 15.75 10.86
CA GLY A 142 -7.71 14.97 11.58
C GLY A 142 -7.99 14.78 13.07
N SER A 143 -9.16 15.19 13.57
CA SER A 143 -9.61 14.93 14.94
C SER A 143 -10.24 13.54 15.07
N LEU A 144 -10.14 12.94 16.26
CA LEU A 144 -10.83 11.68 16.55
C LEU A 144 -12.32 11.93 16.78
N ASN A 145 -13.14 11.00 16.33
CA ASN A 145 -14.56 10.94 16.68
C ASN A 145 -14.82 9.74 17.61
N ASN A 146 -16.10 9.43 17.85
CA ASN A 146 -16.50 8.36 18.77
C ASN A 146 -16.45 6.95 18.15
N ASP A 147 -16.03 6.84 16.88
CA ASP A 147 -15.96 5.58 16.13
C ASP A 147 -17.27 4.77 16.19
N ALA A 148 -18.40 5.49 16.08
CA ALA A 148 -19.71 4.88 16.07
C ALA A 148 -19.87 3.88 14.90
N PRO A 149 -20.43 2.69 15.14
CA PRO A 149 -20.64 1.72 14.08
C PRO A 149 -21.70 2.21 13.08
N ASN A 150 -21.61 1.73 11.84
CA ASN A 150 -22.52 2.07 10.75
C ASN A 150 -22.49 3.54 10.30
N GLU A 151 -21.34 4.21 10.45
CA GLU A 151 -21.14 5.58 10.00
C GLU A 151 -19.98 5.73 9.01
N PHE A 152 -20.05 6.77 8.17
CA PHE A 152 -18.92 7.28 7.41
C PHE A 152 -18.10 8.24 8.30
N ASN A 153 -17.42 7.67 9.29
CA ASN A 153 -16.66 8.37 10.32
C ASN A 153 -15.15 8.01 10.28
N ASP A 154 -14.71 7.43 9.17
CA ASP A 154 -13.30 7.18 8.91
C ASP A 154 -12.77 8.15 7.87
N LEU A 155 -11.45 8.18 7.76
CA LEU A 155 -10.75 9.11 6.90
C LEU A 155 -10.03 8.39 5.76
N ARG A 156 -10.33 8.73 4.50
CA ARG A 156 -9.56 8.29 3.32
C ARG A 156 -8.62 9.39 2.85
N LEU A 157 -7.33 9.08 2.76
CA LEU A 157 -6.27 9.99 2.34
C LEU A 157 -5.47 9.44 1.17
N VAL A 158 -4.99 10.38 0.35
CA VAL A 158 -3.89 10.15 -0.60
C VAL A 158 -2.76 11.12 -0.28
N ILE A 159 -1.58 10.59 0.05
CA ILE A 159 -0.41 11.38 0.46
C ILE A 159 0.71 11.20 -0.57
N GLU A 160 1.30 12.33 -0.98
CA GLU A 160 2.48 12.40 -1.84
C GLU A 160 3.67 12.94 -1.04
N ILE A 161 4.87 12.41 -1.29
CA ILE A 161 6.13 12.93 -0.75
C ILE A 161 7.00 13.31 -1.96
N PRO A 162 6.94 14.56 -2.45
CA PRO A 162 7.58 14.96 -3.69
C PRO A 162 9.11 15.03 -3.55
N ASP A 163 9.82 14.80 -4.65
CA ASP A 163 11.29 14.75 -4.68
C ASP A 163 11.92 16.13 -4.37
N SER A 164 11.18 17.20 -4.66
CA SER A 164 11.66 18.59 -4.55
C SER A 164 11.99 19.03 -3.14
N ASN A 165 11.25 18.56 -2.13
CA ASN A 165 11.43 19.00 -0.74
C ASN A 165 11.24 17.88 0.29
N LEU A 166 10.80 16.68 -0.13
CA LEU A 166 10.57 15.51 0.71
C LEU A 166 9.54 15.74 1.84
N ILE A 167 8.71 16.78 1.73
CA ILE A 167 7.67 17.11 2.70
C ILE A 167 6.39 16.36 2.32
N PRO A 168 5.80 15.53 3.21
CA PRO A 168 4.52 14.90 2.96
C PRO A 168 3.39 15.90 2.73
N ILE A 169 2.57 15.69 1.71
CA ILE A 169 1.44 16.56 1.33
C ILE A 169 0.20 15.71 1.10
N ILE A 170 -0.92 16.08 1.71
CA ILE A 170 -2.24 15.50 1.42
C ILE A 170 -2.69 15.99 0.04
N LYS A 171 -2.90 15.06 -0.88
CA LYS A 171 -3.41 15.30 -2.24
C LYS A 171 -4.90 15.04 -2.37
N GLY A 172 -5.45 14.22 -1.47
CA GLY A 172 -6.86 13.90 -1.39
C GLY A 172 -7.26 13.55 0.04
N ASN A 173 -8.46 13.98 0.44
CA ASN A 173 -8.98 13.92 1.81
C ASN A 173 -10.50 13.80 1.77
N TRP A 174 -11.06 12.67 2.21
CA TRP A 174 -12.48 12.38 2.06
C TRP A 174 -13.05 11.59 3.25
N GLU A 175 -14.32 11.84 3.55
CA GLU A 175 -15.11 11.01 4.47
C GLU A 175 -15.23 9.59 3.91
N ALA A 176 -15.02 8.60 4.77
CA ALA A 176 -15.03 7.20 4.40
C ALA A 176 -15.51 6.31 5.55
N THR A 177 -15.53 5.01 5.28
CA THR A 177 -15.65 3.96 6.28
C THR A 177 -14.76 2.79 5.86
N THR A 178 -14.19 2.12 6.84
CA THR A 178 -13.43 0.88 6.75
C THR A 178 -14.20 -0.29 7.36
N GLU A 179 -15.39 0.00 7.89
CA GLU A 179 -16.24 -0.91 8.63
C GLU A 179 -17.49 -1.30 7.81
N PRO A 180 -18.03 -2.51 8.01
CA PRO A 180 -19.28 -2.92 7.40
C PRO A 180 -20.48 -2.14 7.95
N GLY A 181 -21.46 -1.89 7.08
CA GLY A 181 -22.77 -1.38 7.51
C GLY A 181 -23.53 -2.37 8.40
N THR A 182 -24.50 -1.88 9.18
CA THR A 182 -25.32 -2.73 10.07
C THR A 182 -26.04 -3.83 9.30
N ALA A 183 -26.48 -3.56 8.07
CA ALA A 183 -27.14 -4.55 7.23
C ALA A 183 -26.30 -5.83 7.07
N TYR A 184 -24.99 -5.68 6.84
CA TYR A 184 -24.06 -6.80 6.65
C TYR A 184 -23.44 -7.31 7.95
N THR A 185 -23.41 -6.49 9.00
CA THR A 185 -23.10 -6.99 10.35
C THR A 185 -24.16 -7.98 10.82
N ILE A 186 -25.43 -7.62 10.63
CA ILE A 186 -26.56 -8.44 11.10
C ILE A 186 -26.86 -9.61 10.15
N ASN A 187 -26.79 -9.38 8.84
CA ASN A 187 -27.04 -10.38 7.80
C ASN A 187 -25.83 -10.47 6.85
N PRO A 188 -24.72 -11.08 7.29
CA PRO A 188 -23.53 -11.20 6.48
C PRO A 188 -23.78 -12.11 5.26
N MET A 189 -23.01 -11.88 4.20
CA MET A 189 -23.13 -12.63 2.94
C MET A 189 -21.88 -13.47 2.65
N GLY A 190 -22.00 -14.38 1.68
CA GLY A 190 -20.88 -15.23 1.25
C GLY A 190 -20.30 -16.03 2.41
N ARG A 191 -18.97 -16.04 2.53
CA ARG A 191 -18.26 -16.67 3.67
C ARG A 191 -18.73 -16.12 5.04
N GLY A 192 -19.21 -14.88 5.07
CA GLY A 192 -19.67 -14.28 6.31
C GLY A 192 -20.93 -14.92 6.90
N ILE A 193 -21.69 -15.70 6.14
CA ILE A 193 -22.85 -16.46 6.67
C ILE A 193 -22.39 -17.45 7.76
N GLU A 194 -21.21 -18.05 7.60
CA GLU A 194 -20.66 -19.03 8.55
C GLU A 194 -19.78 -18.38 9.62
N PHE A 195 -19.02 -17.35 9.24
CA PHE A 195 -17.96 -16.80 10.06
C PHE A 195 -18.28 -15.44 10.67
N GLY A 196 -19.26 -14.68 10.15
CA GLY A 196 -19.54 -13.30 10.57
C GLY A 196 -19.09 -12.25 9.57
N ALA A 197 -19.44 -10.99 9.85
CA ALA A 197 -19.11 -9.87 8.96
C ALA A 197 -17.59 -9.65 8.88
N ALA A 198 -17.11 -9.16 7.74
CA ALA A 198 -15.69 -8.88 7.56
C ALA A 198 -15.36 -7.47 8.08
N ARG A 199 -14.38 -7.38 8.98
CA ARG A 199 -13.72 -6.13 9.40
C ARG A 199 -12.25 -6.24 9.02
N ILE A 200 -11.77 -5.38 8.12
CA ILE A 200 -10.38 -5.50 7.62
C ILE A 200 -9.41 -5.40 8.79
N ALA A 201 -8.47 -6.34 8.89
CA ALA A 201 -7.45 -6.28 9.92
C ALA A 201 -6.50 -5.11 9.64
N PHE A 202 -6.21 -4.28 10.64
CA PHE A 202 -5.27 -3.17 10.48
C PHE A 202 -3.91 -3.63 9.95
N GLY A 203 -3.34 -2.87 9.03
CA GLY A 203 -2.14 -3.25 8.31
C GLY A 203 -1.97 -2.52 6.98
N GLN A 204 -1.04 -3.01 6.17
CA GLN A 204 -0.82 -2.53 4.82
C GLN A 204 -0.89 -3.70 3.85
N TYR A 205 -1.71 -3.55 2.80
CA TYR A 205 -1.95 -4.61 1.83
C TYR A 205 -1.71 -4.12 0.40
N LYS A 206 -1.04 -4.96 -0.40
CA LYS A 206 -0.89 -4.79 -1.85
C LYS A 206 -1.99 -5.55 -2.57
N ALA A 207 -3.22 -5.06 -2.47
CA ALA A 207 -4.38 -5.90 -2.79
C ALA A 207 -5.32 -5.37 -3.86
N TRP A 208 -5.22 -4.10 -4.26
CA TRP A 208 -6.25 -3.52 -5.13
C TRP A 208 -5.70 -3.00 -6.45
N ARG A 209 -6.43 -3.18 -7.56
CA ARG A 209 -6.11 -2.55 -8.86
C ARG A 209 -7.29 -1.80 -9.41
N VAL A 210 -7.07 -0.92 -10.39
CA VAL A 210 -8.18 -0.29 -11.11
C VAL A 210 -9.04 -1.38 -11.77
N GLY A 211 -10.36 -1.28 -11.56
CA GLY A 211 -11.34 -2.18 -12.12
C GLY A 211 -12.76 -1.61 -11.95
N THR A 212 -13.74 -2.49 -12.03
CA THR A 212 -15.16 -2.13 -11.87
C THR A 212 -15.74 -2.81 -10.64
N HIS A 213 -16.24 -2.03 -9.70
CA HIS A 213 -17.11 -2.53 -8.65
C HIS A 213 -18.51 -2.71 -9.23
N PHE A 214 -19.02 -3.94 -9.22
CA PHE A 214 -20.36 -4.24 -9.74
C PHE A 214 -21.45 -4.15 -8.67
N GLY A 215 -21.10 -4.26 -7.38
CA GLY A 215 -22.05 -4.27 -6.27
C GLY A 215 -23.16 -5.31 -6.46
N GLY A 216 -24.39 -4.94 -6.11
CA GLY A 216 -25.60 -5.73 -6.42
C GLY A 216 -26.03 -5.69 -7.90
N GLY A 217 -25.21 -5.17 -8.81
CA GLY A 217 -25.45 -5.08 -10.25
C GLY A 217 -26.21 -3.83 -10.72
N ALA A 218 -26.76 -3.03 -9.81
CA ALA A 218 -27.60 -1.88 -10.15
C ALA A 218 -26.82 -0.63 -10.58
N GLU A 219 -25.56 -0.48 -10.16
CA GLU A 219 -24.74 0.71 -10.46
C GLU A 219 -23.24 0.34 -10.57
N PRO A 220 -22.80 -0.36 -11.63
CA PRO A 220 -21.38 -0.65 -11.83
C PRO A 220 -20.55 0.62 -12.00
N HIS A 221 -19.41 0.71 -11.32
CA HIS A 221 -18.56 1.90 -11.36
C HIS A 221 -17.07 1.59 -11.22
N GLU A 222 -16.24 2.52 -11.70
CA GLU A 222 -14.78 2.40 -11.56
C GLU A 222 -14.40 2.46 -10.08
N ALA A 223 -13.52 1.56 -9.67
CA ALA A 223 -13.10 1.38 -8.29
C ALA A 223 -11.68 0.79 -8.23
N LEU A 224 -11.10 0.74 -7.03
CA LEU A 224 -9.97 -0.13 -6.75
C LEU A 224 -10.51 -1.50 -6.31
N VAL A 225 -10.46 -2.50 -7.19
CA VAL A 225 -11.01 -3.83 -6.92
C VAL A 225 -9.98 -4.76 -6.29
N GLN A 226 -10.41 -5.61 -5.35
CA GLN A 226 -9.52 -6.60 -4.74
C GLN A 226 -9.03 -7.59 -5.80
N ASP A 227 -7.74 -7.89 -5.77
CA ASP A 227 -7.07 -8.83 -6.67
C ASP A 227 -6.23 -9.85 -5.90
N THR A 228 -5.66 -9.45 -4.75
CA THR A 228 -4.87 -10.35 -3.89
C THR A 228 -5.47 -10.47 -2.48
N PRO A 229 -5.15 -11.57 -1.75
CA PRO A 229 -5.72 -11.81 -0.44
C PRO A 229 -5.40 -10.71 0.58
N ILE A 230 -6.39 -10.38 1.40
CA ILE A 230 -6.23 -9.55 2.60
C ILE A 230 -6.70 -10.33 3.82
N SER A 231 -6.35 -9.84 5.02
CA SER A 231 -6.81 -10.42 6.28
C SER A 231 -7.99 -9.62 6.84
N VAL A 232 -9.00 -10.32 7.32
CA VAL A 232 -10.19 -9.75 7.97
C VAL A 232 -10.47 -10.48 9.27
N TYR A 233 -10.96 -9.76 10.27
CA TYR A 233 -11.60 -10.34 11.44
C TYR A 233 -13.06 -10.62 11.12
N ARG A 234 -13.54 -11.80 11.55
CA ARG A 234 -14.89 -12.29 11.27
C ARG A 234 -15.78 -12.14 12.51
N ASP A 235 -16.58 -11.09 12.50
CA ASP A 235 -17.48 -10.67 13.59
C ASP A 235 -18.72 -11.57 13.65
N LYS A 236 -18.56 -12.75 14.27
CA LYS A 236 -19.59 -13.79 14.34
C LYS A 236 -20.66 -13.49 15.41
N ASN A 237 -20.21 -12.92 16.51
CA ASN A 237 -20.99 -12.47 17.67
C ASN A 237 -21.73 -11.15 17.42
N LYS A 238 -21.40 -10.42 16.35
CA LYS A 238 -22.07 -9.18 15.91
C LYS A 238 -21.91 -8.04 16.92
N ASP A 239 -20.80 -8.03 17.64
CA ASP A 239 -20.50 -7.00 18.65
C ASP A 239 -19.70 -5.83 18.08
N MET A 240 -19.40 -5.88 16.78
CA MET A 240 -18.81 -4.80 16.01
C MET A 240 -17.34 -4.52 16.35
N ILE A 241 -16.65 -5.45 16.99
CA ILE A 241 -15.24 -5.29 17.38
C ILE A 241 -14.36 -6.39 16.79
N ARG A 242 -13.15 -6.04 16.37
CA ARG A 242 -12.17 -7.01 15.84
C ARG A 242 -11.60 -7.96 16.90
N LYS A 243 -11.62 -7.55 18.17
CA LYS A 243 -10.82 -8.20 19.23
C LYS A 243 -11.43 -9.54 19.65
N GLY A 244 -10.67 -10.62 19.43
CA GLY A 244 -11.09 -11.98 19.80
C GLY A 244 -11.74 -12.75 18.67
N ASP A 245 -11.99 -12.09 17.54
CA ASP A 245 -12.55 -12.69 16.34
C ASP A 245 -11.56 -13.57 15.59
N PHE A 246 -12.12 -14.47 14.79
CA PHE A 246 -11.36 -15.32 13.88
C PHE A 246 -10.72 -14.49 12.76
N LEU A 247 -9.41 -14.64 12.59
CA LEU A 247 -8.65 -14.03 11.50
C LEU A 247 -8.75 -14.92 10.24
N ASP A 248 -9.39 -14.41 9.20
CA ASP A 248 -9.57 -15.07 7.90
C ASP A 248 -8.78 -14.32 6.83
N THR A 249 -7.97 -15.03 6.02
CA THR A 249 -7.19 -14.42 4.93
C THR A 249 -7.62 -14.99 3.59
N GLY A 250 -7.96 -14.11 2.65
CA GLY A 250 -8.48 -14.54 1.35
C GLY A 250 -8.93 -13.39 0.44
N ASN A 251 -9.47 -13.78 -0.71
CA ASN A 251 -10.18 -12.88 -1.61
C ASN A 251 -11.66 -12.86 -1.24
N PHE A 252 -12.18 -11.66 -0.97
CA PHE A 252 -13.52 -11.45 -0.40
C PHE A 252 -14.35 -10.42 -1.18
N ASP A 253 -13.85 -9.98 -2.35
CA ASP A 253 -14.41 -8.88 -3.14
C ASP A 253 -14.54 -7.56 -2.35
N ILE A 254 -13.61 -7.35 -1.41
CA ILE A 254 -13.50 -6.14 -0.59
C ILE A 254 -12.83 -5.05 -1.42
N ASN A 255 -13.64 -4.21 -2.06
CA ASN A 255 -13.20 -3.18 -2.99
C ASN A 255 -13.03 -1.83 -2.28
N GLN A 256 -12.34 -0.87 -2.92
CA GLN A 256 -12.40 0.54 -2.55
C GLN A 256 -13.28 1.31 -3.52
N HIS A 257 -14.46 1.74 -3.06
CA HIS A 257 -15.52 2.27 -3.93
C HIS A 257 -16.32 3.39 -3.26
N TRP A 258 -17.43 3.85 -3.86
CA TRP A 258 -18.26 4.92 -3.28
C TRP A 258 -19.39 4.43 -2.37
N GLY A 259 -19.85 5.31 -1.49
CA GLY A 259 -20.89 5.08 -0.48
C GLY A 259 -22.31 5.45 -0.92
N TYR A 260 -22.52 5.62 -2.22
CA TYR A 260 -23.82 5.90 -2.82
C TYR A 260 -24.50 7.18 -2.30
N ASP A 261 -23.72 8.14 -1.80
CA ASP A 261 -24.20 9.40 -1.21
C ASP A 261 -25.18 9.20 -0.04
N TYR A 262 -25.13 8.03 0.62
CA TYR A 262 -25.90 7.76 1.84
C TYR A 262 -25.54 8.74 2.96
N PRO A 263 -26.44 8.98 3.94
CA PRO A 263 -26.18 9.90 5.05
C PRO A 263 -25.02 9.42 5.91
N ARG A 264 -24.37 10.35 6.64
CA ARG A 264 -23.09 10.06 7.31
C ARG A 264 -23.29 9.02 8.40
N THR A 265 -24.46 9.04 9.01
CA THR A 265 -24.87 8.18 10.12
C THR A 265 -25.49 6.85 9.68
N ASP A 266 -25.46 6.50 8.39
CA ASP A 266 -25.97 5.20 7.91
C ASP A 266 -25.25 4.73 6.64
N ILE A 267 -24.32 3.79 6.80
CA ILE A 267 -23.65 3.08 5.69
C ILE A 267 -24.66 2.22 4.90
N SER A 268 -25.76 1.80 5.52
CA SER A 268 -26.79 0.96 4.90
C SER A 268 -26.16 -0.29 4.24
N PHE A 269 -26.31 -0.43 2.92
CA PHE A 269 -25.76 -1.52 2.11
C PHE A 269 -24.46 -1.14 1.36
N ALA A 270 -23.82 -0.03 1.71
CA ALA A 270 -22.69 0.46 0.93
C ALA A 270 -21.40 -0.38 1.10
N GLY A 271 -21.22 -1.15 2.17
CA GLY A 271 -20.01 -1.93 2.35
C GLY A 271 -20.17 -3.14 3.25
N ALA A 272 -19.85 -4.33 2.75
CA ALA A 272 -19.81 -5.58 3.51
C ALA A 272 -18.40 -5.88 4.07
N GLY A 273 -17.65 -4.84 4.42
CA GLY A 273 -16.21 -4.86 4.72
C GLY A 273 -15.34 -4.18 3.65
N CYS A 274 -15.95 -3.55 2.64
CA CYS A 274 -15.27 -2.69 1.67
C CYS A 274 -14.67 -1.43 2.31
N LEU A 275 -13.71 -0.80 1.63
CA LEU A 275 -13.23 0.54 1.96
C LEU A 275 -14.05 1.56 1.17
N VAL A 276 -14.92 2.32 1.83
CA VAL A 276 -15.96 3.06 1.12
C VAL A 276 -15.82 4.55 1.36
N GLY A 277 -15.55 5.33 0.30
CA GLY A 277 -15.63 6.79 0.38
C GLY A 277 -17.06 7.25 0.20
N ARG A 278 -17.56 8.14 1.06
CA ARG A 278 -18.99 8.44 1.18
C ARG A 278 -19.65 8.90 -0.13
N PHE A 279 -19.05 9.90 -0.79
CA PHE A 279 -19.67 10.55 -1.94
C PHE A 279 -19.17 10.01 -3.30
N ARG A 280 -20.07 9.96 -4.28
CA ARG A 280 -19.77 9.55 -5.67
C ARG A 280 -18.76 10.47 -6.34
N GLU A 281 -18.97 11.78 -6.26
CA GLU A 281 -18.08 12.75 -6.91
C GLU A 281 -16.67 12.70 -6.30
N GLU A 282 -16.57 12.62 -4.98
CA GLU A 282 -15.29 12.47 -4.29
C GLU A 282 -14.57 11.17 -4.62
N HIS A 283 -15.32 10.08 -4.88
CA HIS A 283 -14.72 8.85 -5.36
C HIS A 283 -14.19 8.98 -6.80
N LYS A 284 -14.88 9.72 -7.67
CA LYS A 284 -14.36 10.02 -9.02
C LYS A 284 -13.08 10.84 -8.93
N ASP A 285 -12.99 11.80 -8.00
CA ASP A 285 -11.77 12.55 -7.73
C ASP A 285 -10.65 11.65 -7.21
N PHE A 286 -10.95 10.75 -6.29
CA PHE A 286 -10.00 9.74 -5.80
C PHE A 286 -9.47 8.88 -6.96
N MET A 287 -10.34 8.33 -7.80
CA MET A 287 -9.95 7.52 -8.95
C MET A 287 -9.13 8.32 -9.97
N ALA A 288 -9.52 9.56 -10.26
CA ALA A 288 -8.79 10.46 -11.14
C ALA A 288 -7.38 10.78 -10.60
N LEU A 289 -7.24 10.97 -9.29
CA LEU A 289 -5.96 11.22 -8.63
C LEU A 289 -5.05 9.98 -8.67
N ILE A 290 -5.50 8.83 -8.16
CA ILE A 290 -4.62 7.64 -8.07
C ILE A 290 -4.20 7.11 -9.43
N LYS A 291 -5.01 7.31 -10.48
CA LYS A 291 -4.63 6.96 -11.85
C LYS A 291 -3.49 7.83 -12.38
N GLN A 292 -3.11 8.93 -11.74
CA GLN A 292 -1.91 9.69 -12.10
C GLN A 292 -0.62 9.05 -11.56
N ASP A 293 -0.71 8.03 -10.71
CA ASP A 293 0.45 7.34 -10.15
C ASP A 293 1.35 6.82 -11.27
N LYS A 294 2.64 7.17 -11.24
CA LYS A 294 3.59 6.78 -12.30
C LYS A 294 3.73 5.25 -12.43
N ARG A 295 3.58 4.51 -11.33
CA ARG A 295 3.65 3.04 -11.34
C ARG A 295 2.45 2.45 -12.09
N TYR A 296 1.25 2.98 -11.84
CA TYR A 296 0.06 2.63 -12.61
C TYR A 296 0.13 3.07 -14.07
N GLN A 297 0.68 4.26 -14.36
CA GLN A 297 0.84 4.73 -15.73
C GLN A 297 1.74 3.81 -16.57
N ARG A 298 2.77 3.23 -15.94
CA ARG A 298 3.68 2.25 -16.57
C ARG A 298 3.11 0.84 -16.63
N ASN A 299 2.30 0.45 -15.64
CA ASN A 299 1.66 -0.85 -15.57
C ASN A 299 0.19 -0.68 -15.18
N LYS A 300 -0.72 -0.82 -16.15
CA LYS A 300 -2.17 -0.66 -15.90
C LYS A 300 -2.76 -1.77 -15.01
N SER A 301 -2.01 -2.84 -14.76
CA SER A 301 -2.34 -3.89 -13.78
C SER A 301 -1.64 -3.68 -12.44
N TYR A 302 -1.09 -2.49 -12.18
CA TYR A 302 -0.45 -2.18 -10.90
C TYR A 302 -1.45 -2.32 -9.74
N LEU A 303 -1.05 -3.10 -8.75
CA LEU A 303 -1.74 -3.19 -7.48
C LEU A 303 -1.33 -2.01 -6.61
N PHE A 304 -2.25 -1.29 -5.99
CA PHE A 304 -2.01 -0.22 -5.06
C PHE A 304 -1.79 -0.80 -3.66
N LEU A 305 -0.80 -0.25 -2.96
CA LEU A 305 -0.67 -0.42 -1.51
C LEU A 305 -1.71 0.47 -0.84
N THR A 306 -2.41 -0.08 0.15
CA THR A 306 -3.28 0.70 1.03
C THR A 306 -3.01 0.32 2.47
N THR A 307 -2.84 1.35 3.29
CA THR A 307 -2.62 1.26 4.73
C THR A 307 -3.93 1.55 5.44
N ILE A 308 -4.34 0.69 6.37
CA ILE A 308 -5.56 0.85 7.20
C ILE A 308 -5.12 0.78 8.65
N ILE A 309 -5.36 1.86 9.41
CA ILE A 309 -4.84 2.00 10.78
C ILE A 309 -5.95 2.48 11.75
N PRO A 310 -5.85 2.12 13.04
CA PRO A 310 -6.72 2.66 14.07
C PRO A 310 -6.31 4.10 14.44
N GLY A 311 -7.26 5.04 14.38
CA GLY A 311 -7.02 6.46 14.67
C GLY A 311 -6.58 6.71 16.10
N ASP A 312 -7.17 6.01 17.08
CA ASP A 312 -6.83 6.13 18.50
C ASP A 312 -5.36 5.79 18.77
N ASN A 313 -4.87 4.68 18.20
CA ASN A 313 -3.48 4.26 18.29
C ASN A 313 -2.53 5.25 17.62
N PHE A 314 -2.92 5.76 16.44
CA PHE A 314 -2.16 6.77 15.71
C PHE A 314 -2.00 8.04 16.55
N VAL A 315 -3.09 8.61 17.05
CA VAL A 315 -3.07 9.86 17.81
C VAL A 315 -2.36 9.68 19.16
N ALA A 316 -2.50 8.53 19.83
CA ALA A 316 -1.79 8.24 21.07
C ALA A 316 -0.26 8.26 20.89
N LYS A 317 0.25 7.77 19.76
CA LYS A 317 1.70 7.75 19.46
C LYS A 317 2.22 9.04 18.84
N PHE A 318 1.38 9.70 18.02
CA PHE A 318 1.73 10.90 17.27
C PHE A 318 0.67 11.98 17.46
N PRO A 319 0.58 12.55 18.67
CA PRO A 319 -0.42 13.58 18.96
C PRO A 319 -0.21 14.82 18.09
N ALA A 320 -1.29 15.57 17.86
CA ALA A 320 -1.16 16.92 17.33
C ALA A 320 -0.40 17.78 18.36
N SER A 321 0.54 18.58 17.88
CA SER A 321 1.24 19.59 18.69
C SER A 321 0.39 20.83 18.90
#